data_AF-A0AAW4J1Y5-F1
#
_entry.id   AF-A0AAW4J1Y5-F1
#
_cell.length_a   1.000
_cell.length_b   1.000
_cell.length_c   1.000
_cell.angle_alpha   90.00
_cell.angle_beta   90.00
_cell.angle_gamma   90.00
#
_symmetry.space_group_name_H-M   'P 1'
#
loop_
_entity.id
_entity.type
_entity.pdbx_description
1 polymer ?
#
loop_
_entity_poly.entity_id
_entity_poly.type
_entity_poly.pdbx_seq_one_letter_code
_entity_poly.pdbx_strand_id
1 'polypeptide(L)'
;DSINNISKDILCSTHVQRVIEEWNSIGLQKIISINAGTNRYKSLKARINEYGIENVIKAIKNINESSFLKGQNNRNWIVNFDWLVKPNNFIKVLEGNYKDENGGKNNGSFRQDFSKGQGAKPKYDYDKINGI
;
A
#
# COMPACT_ATOMS: atom_id res chain seq x y z
N ASP A 1 19.23 22.90 -16.20
CA ASP A 1 19.12 21.67 -15.37
C ASP A 1 18.15 20.60 -15.88
N SER A 2 18.12 20.34 -17.20
CA SER A 2 17.22 19.32 -17.79
C SER A 2 17.62 17.87 -17.45
N ILE A 3 18.91 17.64 -17.20
CA ILE A 3 19.46 16.31 -16.88
C ILE A 3 18.90 15.78 -15.54
N ASN A 4 18.72 16.65 -14.54
CA ASN A 4 18.20 16.26 -13.23
C ASN A 4 16.72 15.85 -13.28
N ASN A 5 15.94 16.40 -14.20
CA ASN A 5 14.52 16.06 -14.35
C ASN A 5 14.36 14.73 -15.10
N ILE A 6 15.13 14.51 -16.17
CA ILE A 6 15.13 13.25 -16.93
C ILE A 6 15.46 12.06 -16.01
N SER A 7 16.52 12.16 -15.18
CA SER A 7 16.89 11.09 -14.25
C SER A 7 15.79 10.77 -13.22
N LYS A 8 15.08 11.78 -12.73
CA LYS A 8 13.98 11.60 -11.78
C LYS A 8 12.77 10.92 -12.44
N ASP A 9 12.45 11.30 -13.68
CA ASP A 9 11.33 10.72 -14.42
C ASP A 9 11.61 9.25 -14.79
N ILE A 10 12.84 8.93 -15.21
CA ILE A 10 13.27 7.55 -15.49
C ILE A 10 13.21 6.70 -14.21
N LEU A 11 13.73 7.22 -13.09
CA LEU A 11 13.70 6.52 -11.81
C LEU A 11 12.25 6.27 -11.34
N CYS A 12 11.38 7.28 -11.47
CA CYS A 12 9.98 7.17 -11.10
C CYS A 12 9.24 6.15 -11.97
N SER A 13 9.47 6.18 -13.29
CA SER A 13 8.91 5.20 -14.23
C SER A 13 9.33 3.78 -13.88
N THR A 14 10.63 3.57 -13.59
CA THR A 14 11.19 2.28 -13.19
C THR A 14 10.56 1.78 -11.89
N HIS A 15 10.40 2.64 -10.88
CA HIS A 15 9.74 2.27 -9.62
C HIS A 15 8.27 1.89 -9.80
N VAL A 16 7.53 2.65 -10.61
CA VAL A 16 6.13 2.36 -10.91
C VAL A 16 6.02 1.00 -11.60
N GLN A 17 6.89 0.72 -12.58
CA GLN A 17 6.90 -0.56 -13.28
C GLN A 17 7.17 -1.73 -12.33
N ARG A 18 8.20 -1.64 -11.47
CA ARG A 18 8.51 -2.65 -10.46
C ARG A 18 7.32 -2.95 -9.55
N VAL A 19 6.61 -1.91 -9.11
CA VAL A 19 5.42 -2.05 -8.25
C VAL A 19 4.28 -2.77 -8.97
N ILE A 20 4.05 -2.46 -10.25
CA ILE A 20 3.02 -3.13 -11.06
C ILE A 20 3.34 -4.60 -11.25
N GLU A 21 4.60 -4.92 -11.57
CA GLU A 21 5.07 -6.29 -11.78
C GLU A 21 4.92 -7.12 -10.50
N GLU A 22 5.40 -6.60 -9.37
CA GLU A 22 5.30 -7.27 -8.07
C GLU A 22 3.83 -7.46 -7.64
N TRP A 23 2.98 -6.45 -7.78
CA TRP A 23 1.55 -6.59 -7.48
C TRP A 23 0.85 -7.61 -8.40
N ASN A 24 1.17 -7.60 -9.69
CA ASN A 24 0.53 -8.53 -10.62
C ASN A 24 1.01 -9.98 -10.41
N SER A 25 2.20 -10.18 -9.83
CA SER A 25 2.73 -11.51 -9.50
C SER A 25 1.96 -12.24 -8.39
N ILE A 26 1.31 -11.50 -7.47
CA ILE A 26 0.61 -12.11 -6.32
C ILE A 26 -0.79 -12.66 -6.66
N GLY A 27 -1.23 -12.54 -7.92
CA GLY A 27 -2.45 -13.18 -8.43
C GLY A 27 -3.77 -12.50 -8.01
N LEU A 28 -3.71 -11.25 -7.55
CA LEU A 28 -4.89 -10.42 -7.26
C LEU A 28 -5.35 -9.65 -8.51
N GLN A 29 -6.34 -8.77 -8.34
CA GLN A 29 -6.81 -7.89 -9.42
C GLN A 29 -5.62 -7.16 -10.07
N LYS A 30 -5.43 -7.39 -11.37
CA LYS A 30 -4.27 -6.85 -12.10
C LYS A 30 -4.34 -5.33 -12.20
N ILE A 31 -3.19 -4.69 -12.03
CA ILE A 31 -2.96 -3.29 -12.37
C ILE A 31 -2.51 -3.23 -13.83
N ILE A 32 -3.26 -2.48 -14.64
CA ILE A 32 -2.93 -2.26 -16.06
C ILE A 32 -2.00 -1.04 -16.19
N SER A 33 -2.26 0.02 -15.43
CA SER A 33 -1.49 1.26 -15.50
C SER A 33 -1.58 2.08 -14.21
N ILE A 34 -0.55 2.90 -13.98
CA ILE A 34 -0.49 3.93 -12.95
C ILE A 34 0.03 5.20 -13.63
N ASN A 35 -0.88 6.11 -13.96
CA ASN A 35 -0.55 7.30 -14.76
C ASN A 35 -0.25 8.51 -13.87
N ALA A 36 0.75 9.30 -14.27
CA ALA A 36 1.08 10.56 -13.59
C ALA A 36 -0.16 11.48 -13.47
N GLY A 37 -0.27 12.19 -12.35
CA GLY A 37 -1.39 13.10 -12.07
C GLY A 37 -2.63 12.44 -11.45
N THR A 38 -2.78 11.11 -11.53
CA THR A 38 -3.89 10.39 -10.91
C THR A 38 -3.74 10.24 -9.40
N ASN A 39 -4.85 9.99 -8.69
CA ASN A 39 -4.82 9.75 -7.24
C ASN A 39 -4.01 8.49 -6.88
N ARG A 40 -4.15 7.40 -7.67
CA ARG A 40 -3.36 6.18 -7.49
C ARG A 40 -1.86 6.45 -7.56
N TYR A 41 -1.42 7.22 -8.56
CA TYR A 41 -0.03 7.62 -8.70
C TYR A 41 0.44 8.49 -7.53
N LYS A 42 -0.35 9.49 -7.12
CA LYS A 42 -0.02 10.35 -5.97
C LYS A 42 0.15 9.54 -4.68
N SER A 43 -0.77 8.61 -4.41
CA SER A 43 -0.70 7.75 -3.22
C SER A 43 0.51 6.82 -3.26
N LEU A 44 0.78 6.17 -4.41
CA LEU A 44 1.97 5.34 -4.56
C LEU A 44 3.26 6.15 -4.39
N LYS A 45 3.36 7.30 -5.07
CA LYS A 45 4.53 8.20 -4.96
C LYS A 45 4.77 8.63 -3.52
N ALA A 46 3.71 8.93 -2.76
CA ALA A 46 3.83 9.23 -1.34
C ALA A 46 4.38 8.04 -0.53
N ARG A 47 3.92 6.80 -0.77
CA ARG A 47 4.47 5.62 -0.08
C ARG A 47 5.93 5.37 -0.44
N ILE A 48 6.32 5.53 -1.71
CA ILE A 48 7.71 5.40 -2.16
C ILE A 48 8.60 6.47 -1.49
N ASN A 49 8.13 7.71 -1.38
CA ASN A 49 8.88 8.78 -0.74
C ASN A 49 9.05 8.58 0.77
N GLU A 50 8.01 8.08 1.45
CA GLU A 50 8.03 7.89 2.91
C GLU A 50 8.83 6.66 3.35
N TYR A 51 8.77 5.57 2.59
CA TYR A 51 9.34 4.28 3.02
C TYR A 51 10.39 3.72 2.06
N GLY A 52 10.56 4.29 0.87
CA GLY A 52 11.41 3.73 -0.19
C GLY A 52 10.75 2.60 -0.96
N ILE A 53 11.23 2.37 -2.19
CA ILE A 53 10.69 1.35 -3.10
C ILE A 53 10.75 -0.06 -2.51
N GLU A 54 11.85 -0.42 -1.83
CA GLU A 54 12.03 -1.78 -1.29
C GLU A 54 11.01 -2.12 -0.21
N ASN A 55 10.60 -1.14 0.61
CA ASN A 55 9.54 -1.34 1.60
C ASN A 55 8.15 -1.42 0.95
N VAL A 56 7.92 -0.72 -0.17
CA VAL A 56 6.69 -0.90 -0.95
C VAL A 56 6.60 -2.33 -1.51
N ILE A 57 7.71 -2.84 -2.06
CA ILE A 57 7.76 -4.24 -2.53
C ILE A 57 7.58 -5.22 -1.37
N LYS A 58 8.21 -4.97 -0.22
CA LYS A 58 8.01 -5.78 1.00
C LYS A 58 6.54 -5.81 1.43
N ALA A 59 5.84 -4.67 1.42
CA ALA A 59 4.41 -4.64 1.76
C ALA A 59 3.56 -5.49 0.80
N ILE A 60 3.89 -5.51 -0.50
CA ILE A 60 3.23 -6.38 -1.48
C ILE A 60 3.51 -7.86 -1.19
N LYS A 61 4.74 -8.21 -0.81
CA LYS A 61 5.09 -9.59 -0.41
C LYS A 61 4.34 -10.03 0.85
N ASN A 62 4.20 -9.16 1.83
CA ASN A 62 3.40 -9.42 3.03
C ASN A 62 1.92 -9.69 2.71
N ILE A 63 1.36 -9.09 1.65
CA ILE A 63 0.00 -9.45 1.18
C ILE A 63 -0.03 -10.89 0.68
N ASN A 64 0.99 -11.31 -0.08
CA ASN A 64 1.03 -12.66 -0.65
C ASN A 64 1.06 -13.75 0.44
N GLU A 65 1.65 -13.44 1.59
CA GLU A 65 1.75 -14.29 2.78
C GLU A 65 0.52 -14.21 3.70
N SER A 66 -0.49 -13.42 3.37
CA SER A 66 -1.69 -13.24 4.20
C SER A 66 -2.92 -13.89 3.58
N SER A 67 -3.39 -14.97 4.20
CA SER A 67 -4.64 -15.62 3.81
C SER A 67 -5.83 -14.66 3.95
N PHE A 68 -5.86 -13.85 5.03
CA PHE A 68 -6.91 -12.85 5.25
C PHE A 68 -6.97 -11.81 4.12
N LEU A 69 -5.85 -11.19 3.75
CA LEU A 69 -5.81 -10.16 2.71
C LEU A 69 -6.12 -10.74 1.31
N LYS A 70 -5.87 -12.03 1.11
CA LYS A 70 -6.18 -12.77 -0.13
C LYS A 70 -7.60 -13.32 -0.20
N GLY A 71 -8.48 -12.96 0.74
CA GLY A 71 -9.89 -13.36 0.70
C GLY A 71 -10.23 -14.66 1.39
N GLN A 72 -9.28 -15.32 2.06
CA GLN A 72 -9.55 -16.50 2.89
C GLN A 72 -10.08 -16.04 4.26
N ASN A 73 -11.24 -15.38 4.23
CA ASN A 73 -11.94 -14.89 5.42
C ASN A 73 -13.46 -15.05 5.22
N ASN A 74 -14.23 -15.00 6.31
CA ASN A 74 -15.68 -15.25 6.28
C ASN A 74 -16.50 -14.27 5.41
N ARG A 75 -15.88 -13.16 4.96
CA ARG A 75 -16.51 -12.13 4.12
C ARG A 75 -15.99 -12.15 2.68
N ASN A 76 -15.10 -13.09 2.32
CA ASN A 76 -14.38 -13.14 1.04
C ASN A 76 -13.76 -11.79 0.64
N TRP A 77 -13.37 -10.97 1.62
CA TRP A 77 -12.84 -9.64 1.33
C TRP A 77 -11.40 -9.77 0.84
N ILE A 78 -11.11 -9.23 -0.34
CA ILE A 78 -9.79 -9.25 -0.98
C ILE A 78 -9.23 -7.83 -1.01
N VAL A 79 -7.97 -7.68 -0.65
CA VAL A 79 -7.27 -6.40 -0.74
C VAL A 79 -7.13 -5.96 -2.18
N ASN A 80 -7.29 -4.66 -2.43
CA ASN A 80 -6.94 -4.04 -3.71
C ASN A 80 -5.81 -3.04 -3.53
N PHE A 81 -5.18 -2.68 -4.64
CA PHE A 81 -3.98 -1.82 -4.62
C PHE A 81 -4.26 -0.44 -4.03
N ASP A 82 -5.41 0.17 -4.36
CA ASP A 82 -5.79 1.49 -3.86
C ASP A 82 -6.02 1.49 -2.33
N TRP A 83 -6.42 0.35 -1.76
CA TRP A 83 -6.51 0.18 -0.32
C TRP A 83 -5.12 0.08 0.31
N LEU A 84 -4.20 -0.68 -0.30
CA LEU A 84 -2.82 -0.83 0.19
C LEU A 84 -2.11 0.52 0.29
N VAL A 85 -2.14 1.33 -0.76
CA VAL A 85 -1.35 2.58 -0.83
C VAL A 85 -1.91 3.72 0.03
N LYS A 86 -2.99 3.49 0.78
CA LYS A 86 -3.48 4.45 1.79
C LYS A 86 -2.53 4.47 2.99
N PRO A 87 -2.24 5.65 3.57
CA PRO A 87 -1.24 5.76 4.62
C PRO A 87 -1.42 4.80 5.80
N ASN A 88 -2.62 4.77 6.37
CA ASN A 88 -2.95 3.95 7.55
C ASN A 88 -2.93 2.44 7.27
N ASN A 89 -3.11 2.03 6.01
CA ASN A 89 -3.17 0.63 5.64
C ASN A 89 -1.79 0.11 5.27
N PHE A 90 -1.01 0.93 4.56
CA PHE A 90 0.33 0.60 4.12
C PHE A 90 1.20 0.16 5.28
N ILE A 91 1.25 0.96 6.36
CA ILE A 91 2.09 0.65 7.52
C ILE A 91 1.67 -0.65 8.21
N LYS A 92 0.36 -0.90 8.37
CA LYS A 92 -0.15 -2.16 8.95
C LYS A 92 0.27 -3.38 8.14
N VAL A 93 0.23 -3.28 6.82
CA VAL A 93 0.68 -4.36 5.94
C VAL A 93 2.20 -4.52 6.02
N LEU A 94 2.95 -3.42 5.98
CA LEU A 94 4.42 -3.44 6.05
C LEU A 94 4.94 -4.03 7.37
N GLU A 95 4.28 -3.72 8.49
CA GLU A 95 4.59 -4.24 9.84
C GLU A 95 4.13 -5.69 10.04
N GLY A 96 3.36 -6.25 9.11
CA GLY A 96 2.93 -7.65 9.16
C GLY A 96 1.70 -7.90 10.02
N ASN A 97 0.87 -6.89 10.29
CA ASN A 97 -0.34 -7.02 11.13
C ASN A 97 -1.39 -7.99 10.57
N TYR A 98 -1.20 -8.47 9.34
CA TYR A 98 -2.06 -9.44 8.66
C TYR A 98 -1.33 -10.73 8.31
N LYS A 99 -0.11 -10.94 8.79
CA LYS A 99 0.64 -12.18 8.55
C LYS A 99 -0.09 -13.33 9.23
N ASP A 100 -0.17 -14.47 8.55
CA ASP A 100 -0.79 -15.65 9.13
C ASP A 100 0.04 -16.15 10.33
N GLU A 101 -0.61 -16.36 11.47
CA GLU A 101 0.05 -16.90 12.67
C GLU A 101 0.25 -18.41 12.50
N ASN A 102 1.51 -18.84 12.51
CA ASN A 102 1.86 -20.26 12.55
C ASN A 102 1.57 -20.81 13.96
N GLY A 103 0.31 -21.16 14.23
CA GLY A 103 -0.08 -21.96 15.39
C GLY A 103 -0.60 -21.16 16.59
N GLY A 104 -1.93 -21.03 16.65
CA GLY A 104 -2.69 -21.06 17.90
C GLY A 104 -2.56 -19.88 18.86
N LYS A 105 -3.40 -18.86 18.69
CA LYS A 105 -4.48 -18.46 19.61
C LYS A 105 -4.96 -17.06 19.25
N ASN A 106 -6.26 -16.97 18.95
CA ASN A 106 -7.00 -15.72 18.79
C ASN A 106 -6.64 -14.68 19.86
N ASN A 107 -6.01 -13.58 19.47
CA ASN A 107 -6.10 -12.30 20.16
C ASN A 107 -6.21 -11.20 19.12
N GLY A 108 -7.44 -11.02 18.63
CA GLY A 108 -7.78 -9.89 17.79
C GLY A 108 -7.64 -8.58 18.57
N SER A 109 -6.69 -7.75 18.19
CA SER A 109 -6.61 -6.36 18.62
C SER A 109 -6.25 -5.45 17.46
N PHE A 110 -7.17 -5.34 16.49
CA PHE A 110 -7.79 -4.08 16.03
C PHE A 110 -8.70 -4.35 14.81
N ARG A 111 -9.92 -4.84 15.06
CA ARG A 111 -10.97 -4.87 14.02
C ARG A 111 -11.54 -3.46 13.87
N GLN A 112 -11.05 -2.69 12.90
CA GLN A 112 -11.80 -1.54 12.40
C GLN A 112 -12.82 -2.07 11.39
N ASP A 113 -14.08 -2.16 11.81
CA ASP A 113 -15.18 -2.63 10.99
C ASP A 113 -15.46 -1.62 9.86
N PHE A 114 -15.05 -1.95 8.64
CA PHE A 114 -15.23 -1.10 7.45
C PHE A 114 -16.68 -1.12 6.91
N SER A 115 -17.62 -1.79 7.59
CA SER A 115 -19.02 -1.90 7.16
C SER A 115 -19.94 -0.76 7.62
N LYS A 116 -19.45 0.23 8.39
CA LYS A 116 -20.23 1.43 8.73
C LYS A 116 -19.56 2.68 8.19
N GLY A 117 -20.26 3.35 7.28
CA GLY A 117 -19.84 4.59 6.67
C GLY A 117 -19.73 5.75 7.66
N GLN A 118 -18.97 6.75 7.19
CA GLN A 118 -18.98 8.17 7.57
C GLN A 118 -18.59 8.55 9.01
N GLY A 119 -17.63 9.47 9.11
CA GLY A 119 -17.56 10.38 10.26
C GLY A 119 -16.34 10.26 11.19
N ALA A 120 -15.12 10.31 10.67
CA ALA A 120 -14.01 10.99 11.34
C ALA A 120 -12.83 11.09 10.37
N LYS A 121 -12.67 12.25 9.73
CA LYS A 121 -11.38 12.63 9.16
C LYS A 121 -10.51 13.07 10.33
N PRO A 122 -9.42 12.36 10.71
CA PRO A 122 -8.40 13.01 11.52
C PRO A 122 -7.87 14.20 10.70
N LYS A 123 -8.00 15.42 11.24
CA LYS A 123 -7.44 16.63 10.64
C LYS A 123 -5.93 16.57 10.82
N TYR A 124 -5.23 16.03 9.83
CA TYR A 124 -3.78 16.18 9.74
C TYR A 124 -3.48 17.45 8.93
N ASP A 125 -2.75 18.36 9.57
CA ASP A 125 -2.17 19.55 8.98
C ASP A 125 -0.89 19.12 8.24
N TYR A 126 -1.02 18.90 6.93
CA TYR A 126 0.05 18.40 6.07
C TYR A 126 1.22 19.40 5.91
N ASP A 127 1.03 20.65 6.34
CA ASP A 127 2.04 21.70 6.23
C ASP A 127 3.10 21.62 7.36
N LYS A 128 2.88 20.80 8.40
CA LYS A 128 3.81 20.68 9.55
C LYS A 128 4.88 19.60 9.43
N ILE A 129 4.88 18.76 8.40
CA ILE A 129 5.82 17.62 8.29
C ILE A 129 7.14 18.01 7.59
N ASN A 130 7.22 19.17 6.93
CA ASN A 130 8.43 19.63 6.24
C ASN A 130 9.19 20.76 6.98
N GLY A 131 9.09 20.83 8.30
CA GLY A 131 9.83 21.79 9.11
C GLY A 131 10.85 21.09 10.02
N ILE A 132 12.14 21.23 9.65
CA ILE A 132 13.39 20.82 10.32
C ILE A 132 13.97 19.51 9.77
#